data_AF-A0A392NDQ6-F1
#
_entry.id   AF-A0A392NDQ6-F1
#
_cell.length_a   1.000
_cell.length_b   1.000
_cell.length_c   1.000
_cell.angle_alpha   90.00
_cell.angle_beta   90.00
_cell.angle_gamma   90.00
#
_symmetry.space_group_name_H-M   'P 1'
#
loop_
_entity.id
_entity.type
_entity.pdbx_description
1 polymer ?
#
loop_
_entity_poly.entity_id
_entity_poly.type
_entity_poly.pdbx_seq_one_letter_code
_entity_poly.pdbx_strand_id
1 'polypeptide(L)'
;MLTDGIDSWAPRLPIKRVLVDFSSPNIAKEMHVGHLRSTIIGDTLSRMLEFCQPECLIRRNHIGDWGTQFGMLIQYLFETYPNPDDVNESDIGDLQ
;
A
#
# COMPACT_ATOMS: atom_id res chain seq x y z
N MET A 1 -24.54 -14.74 25.69
CA MET A 1 -23.72 -15.53 24.74
C MET A 1 -22.33 -14.92 24.51
N LEU A 2 -21.85 -13.99 25.35
CA LEU A 2 -20.48 -13.44 25.34
C LEU A 2 -19.99 -13.30 26.79
N THR A 3 -19.96 -14.40 27.54
CA THR A 3 -19.60 -14.40 28.97
C THR A 3 -18.10 -14.35 29.20
N ASP A 4 -17.31 -14.87 28.25
CA ASP A 4 -15.87 -15.13 28.44
C ASP A 4 -14.97 -14.26 27.55
N GLY A 5 -15.51 -13.15 27.04
CA GLY A 5 -14.80 -12.20 26.17
C GLY A 5 -14.62 -12.69 24.73
N ILE A 6 -14.39 -11.74 23.81
CA ILE A 6 -14.24 -12.00 22.37
C ILE A 6 -13.00 -12.87 22.06
N ASP A 7 -11.95 -12.75 22.86
CA ASP A 7 -10.69 -13.49 22.69
C ASP A 7 -10.85 -15.01 22.91
N SER A 8 -11.83 -15.43 23.71
CA SER A 8 -12.10 -16.87 23.92
C SER A 8 -12.64 -17.57 22.66
N TRP A 9 -13.16 -16.80 21.70
CA TRP A 9 -13.69 -17.29 20.43
C TRP A 9 -12.70 -17.19 19.27
N ALA A 10 -11.55 -16.55 19.47
CA ALA A 10 -10.54 -16.38 18.45
C ALA A 10 -9.95 -17.75 18.03
N PRO A 11 -10.10 -18.18 16.77
CA PRO A 11 -9.50 -19.42 16.30
C PRO A 11 -7.98 -19.26 16.24
N ARG A 12 -7.26 -20.15 16.92
CA ARG A 12 -5.79 -20.15 16.87
C ARG A 12 -5.32 -20.91 15.65
N LEU A 13 -4.74 -20.19 14.69
CA LEU A 13 -4.16 -20.78 13.51
C LEU A 13 -2.80 -21.42 13.86
N PRO A 14 -2.43 -22.56 13.25
CA PRO A 14 -1.08 -23.14 13.37
C PRO A 14 -0.01 -22.31 12.65
N ILE A 15 -0.36 -21.12 12.15
CA ILE A 15 0.50 -20.23 11.37
C ILE A 15 1.10 -19.20 12.32
N LYS A 16 2.43 -19.20 12.42
CA LYS A 16 3.16 -18.28 13.30
C LYS A 16 3.28 -16.87 12.72
N ARG A 17 3.49 -16.76 11.41
CA ARG A 17 3.75 -15.47 10.75
C ARG A 17 2.91 -15.31 9.50
N VAL A 18 2.28 -14.16 9.37
CA VAL A 18 1.43 -13.83 8.23
C VAL A 18 1.88 -12.49 7.63
N LEU A 19 2.12 -12.50 6.32
CA LEU A 19 2.43 -11.31 5.53
C LEU A 19 1.22 -11.04 4.64
N VAL A 20 0.65 -9.85 4.72
CA VAL A 20 -0.41 -9.39 3.83
C VAL A 20 0.12 -8.21 3.04
N ASP A 21 0.32 -8.42 1.74
CA ASP A 21 0.70 -7.35 0.81
C ASP A 21 -0.55 -6.87 0.08
N PHE A 22 -0.83 -5.57 0.17
CA PHE A 22 -2.04 -4.98 -0.38
C PHE A 22 -1.88 -3.48 -0.65
N SER A 23 -2.88 -2.90 -1.33
CA SER A 23 -2.81 -1.55 -1.93
C SER A 23 -1.89 -1.50 -3.15
N SER A 24 -0.57 -1.65 -2.94
CA SER A 24 0.50 -1.72 -3.96
C SER A 24 0.24 -0.86 -5.21
N PRO A 25 -0.04 0.47 -5.06
CA PRO A 25 -0.25 1.34 -6.20
C PRO A 25 1.07 1.57 -6.94
N ASN A 26 0.97 1.86 -8.23
CA ASN A 26 2.10 2.39 -9.00
C ASN A 26 2.13 3.92 -8.82
N ILE A 27 3.23 4.47 -8.30
CA ILE A 27 3.36 5.91 -8.01
C ILE A 27 3.25 6.74 -9.30
N ALA A 28 3.66 6.19 -10.44
CA ALA A 28 3.62 6.87 -11.72
C ALA A 28 2.25 6.81 -12.42
N LYS A 29 1.18 6.40 -11.71
CA LYS A 29 -0.19 6.40 -12.22
C LYS A 29 -1.17 6.93 -11.16
N GLU A 30 -2.21 7.62 -11.61
CA GLU A 30 -3.29 8.05 -10.73
C GLU A 30 -3.89 6.88 -9.94
N MET A 31 -4.17 7.15 -8.66
CA MET A 31 -4.87 6.20 -7.80
C MET A 31 -6.34 6.12 -8.21
N HIS A 32 -6.66 5.19 -9.13
CA HIS A 32 -8.04 4.91 -9.52
C HIS A 32 -8.72 3.86 -8.61
N VAL A 33 -10.05 3.70 -8.75
CA VAL A 33 -10.91 2.75 -8.01
C VAL A 33 -10.40 1.29 -8.02
N GLY A 34 -9.53 0.94 -8.96
CA GLY A 34 -8.87 -0.37 -9.01
C GLY A 34 -7.98 -0.63 -7.78
N HIS A 35 -7.26 0.38 -7.30
CA HIS A 35 -6.41 0.29 -6.10
C HIS A 35 -7.22 0.29 -4.80
N LEU A 36 -8.42 0.88 -4.83
CA LEU A 36 -9.32 0.87 -3.67
C LEU A 36 -9.78 -0.56 -3.33
N ARG A 37 -9.96 -1.42 -4.34
CA ARG A 37 -10.35 -2.82 -4.14
C ARG A 37 -9.30 -3.62 -3.35
N SER A 38 -8.04 -3.59 -3.79
CA SER A 38 -6.95 -4.28 -3.10
C SER A 38 -6.75 -3.72 -1.69
N THR A 39 -6.91 -2.39 -1.53
CA THR A 39 -6.79 -1.71 -0.23
C THR A 39 -7.84 -2.20 0.77
N ILE A 40 -9.13 -2.21 0.40
CA ILE A 40 -10.22 -2.63 1.29
C ILE A 40 -10.14 -4.13 1.61
N ILE A 41 -9.88 -4.97 0.60
CA ILE A 41 -9.80 -6.42 0.80
C ILE A 41 -8.61 -6.77 1.70
N GLY A 42 -7.44 -6.17 1.45
CA GLY A 42 -6.23 -6.41 2.25
C GLY A 42 -6.36 -5.93 3.69
N ASP A 43 -6.99 -4.78 3.93
CA ASP A 43 -7.26 -4.30 5.29
C ASP A 43 -8.23 -5.24 6.02
N THR A 44 -9.31 -5.63 5.36
CA THR A 44 -10.30 -6.56 5.93
C THR A 44 -9.67 -7.90 6.28
N LEU A 45 -8.87 -8.48 5.36
CA LEU A 45 -8.16 -9.74 5.60
C LEU A 45 -7.18 -9.61 6.77
N SER A 46 -6.44 -8.49 6.83
CA SER A 46 -5.49 -8.25 7.91
C SER A 46 -6.18 -8.16 9.28
N ARG A 47 -7.35 -7.52 9.36
CA ARG A 47 -8.15 -7.45 10.59
C ARG A 47 -8.69 -8.83 11.00
N MET A 48 -9.14 -9.64 10.05
CA MET A 48 -9.57 -11.01 10.32
C MET A 48 -8.41 -11.87 10.83
N LEU A 49 -7.23 -11.73 10.23
CA LEU A 49 -6.03 -12.45 10.65
C LEU A 49 -5.54 -11.99 12.02
N GLU A 50 -5.64 -10.70 12.33
CA GLU A 50 -5.32 -10.15 13.66
C GLU A 50 -6.24 -10.74 14.74
N PHE A 51 -7.52 -10.93 14.45
CA PHE A 51 -8.45 -11.61 15.34
C PHE A 51 -8.03 -13.07 15.64
N CYS A 52 -7.35 -13.74 14.70
CA CYS A 52 -6.82 -15.10 14.91
C CYS A 52 -5.52 -15.15 15.76
N GLN A 53 -5.03 -13.99 16.25
CA GLN A 53 -3.88 -13.86 17.13
C GLN A 53 -2.58 -14.59 16.66
N PRO A 54 -2.10 -14.36 15.43
CA PRO A 54 -0.83 -14.91 14.96
C PRO A 54 0.36 -14.33 15.76
N GLU A 55 1.48 -15.07 15.86
CA GLU A 55 2.68 -14.57 16.55
C GLU A 55 3.26 -13.31 15.87
N CYS A 56 3.06 -13.16 14.56
CA CYS A 56 3.46 -11.96 13.81
C CYS A 56 2.53 -11.72 12.61
N LEU A 57 1.98 -10.51 12.52
CA LEU A 57 1.24 -10.01 11.37
C LEU A 57 1.99 -8.83 10.77
N ILE A 58 2.33 -8.90 9.49
CA ILE A 58 3.00 -7.82 8.77
C ILE A 58 2.12 -7.38 7.62
N ARG A 59 1.69 -6.11 7.67
CA ARG A 59 1.03 -5.43 6.56
C ARG A 59 2.11 -4.78 5.70
N ARG A 60 2.19 -5.14 4.42
CA ARG A 60 3.11 -4.55 3.44
C ARG A 60 2.34 -3.87 2.33
N ASN A 61 2.99 -2.86 1.77
CA ASN A 61 2.57 -2.16 0.57
C ASN A 61 3.76 -2.21 -0.39
N HIS A 62 3.73 -3.13 -1.34
CA HIS A 62 4.76 -3.27 -2.36
C HIS A 62 4.49 -2.28 -3.51
N ILE A 63 4.83 -1.04 -3.26
CA ILE A 63 4.59 0.08 -4.17
C ILE A 63 5.40 -0.12 -5.45
N GLY A 64 4.78 0.20 -6.61
CA GLY A 64 5.47 0.23 -7.89
C GLY A 64 6.30 1.51 -8.02
N ASP A 65 7.45 1.57 -7.37
CA ASP A 65 8.37 2.71 -7.33
C ASP A 65 9.58 2.54 -8.28
N TRP A 66 9.62 1.45 -9.04
CA TRP A 66 10.72 1.12 -9.93
C TRP A 66 10.23 0.70 -11.32
N GLY A 67 10.53 1.49 -12.34
CA GLY A 67 10.15 1.19 -13.73
C GLY A 67 10.53 2.29 -14.72
N THR A 68 10.37 2.00 -16.01
CA THR A 68 10.66 2.95 -17.11
C THR A 68 9.85 4.25 -17.02
N GLN A 69 8.69 4.20 -16.35
CA GLN A 69 7.85 5.37 -16.12
C GLN A 69 8.57 6.47 -15.32
N PHE A 70 9.42 6.09 -14.36
CA PHE A 70 10.26 7.05 -13.64
C PHE A 70 11.32 7.69 -14.54
N GLY A 71 11.91 6.92 -15.47
CA GLY A 71 12.85 7.48 -16.44
C GLY A 71 12.19 8.50 -17.37
N MET A 72 10.96 8.24 -17.81
CA MET A 72 10.16 9.19 -18.60
C MET A 72 9.82 10.45 -17.81
N LEU A 73 9.41 10.29 -16.55
CA LEU A 73 9.12 11.40 -15.62
C LEU A 73 10.36 12.28 -15.38
N ILE A 74 11.50 11.66 -15.11
CA ILE A 74 12.77 12.36 -14.88
C ILE A 74 13.18 13.13 -16.14
N GLN A 75 13.09 12.50 -17.33
CA GLN A 75 13.39 13.18 -18.59
C GLN A 75 12.47 14.38 -18.81
N TYR A 76 11.15 14.19 -18.62
CA TYR A 76 10.18 15.27 -18.75
C TYR A 76 10.46 16.43 -17.77
N LEU A 77 10.85 16.11 -16.54
CA LEU A 77 11.23 17.11 -15.54
C LEU A 77 12.41 17.97 -16.01
N PHE A 78 13.47 17.34 -16.56
CA PHE A 78 14.63 18.06 -17.09
C PHE A 78 14.31 18.90 -18.34
N GLU A 79 13.37 18.45 -19.19
CA GLU A 79 12.94 19.21 -20.36
C GLU A 79 12.06 20.42 -19.98
N THR A 80 11.21 20.26 -18.97
CA THR A 80 10.22 21.26 -18.54
C THR A 80 10.83 22.29 -17.58
N TYR A 81 11.75 21.85 -16.70
CA TYR A 81 12.43 22.66 -15.70
C TYR A 81 13.95 22.53 -15.89
N PRO A 82 14.57 23.34 -16.78
CA PRO A 82 16.01 23.29 -17.05
C PRO A 82 16.86 23.68 -15.84
N ASN A 83 16.27 24.41 -14.89
CA ASN A 83 16.92 24.84 -13.66
C ASN A 83 16.33 24.06 -12.47
N PRO A 84 17.14 23.30 -11.71
CA PRO A 84 16.65 22.47 -10.61
C PRO A 84 15.95 23.24 -9.49
N ASP A 85 16.27 24.53 -9.34
CA ASP A 85 15.72 25.41 -8.31
C ASP A 85 14.28 25.87 -8.61
N ASP A 86 13.80 25.69 -9.85
CA ASP A 86 12.45 26.07 -10.27
C ASP A 86 11.41 24.97 -9.99
N VAL A 87 11.83 23.78 -9.55
CA VAL A 87 10.93 22.64 -9.28
C VAL A 87 10.30 22.80 -7.89
N ASN A 88 9.02 23.17 -7.82
CA ASN A 88 8.28 23.24 -6.56
C ASN A 88 7.51 21.93 -6.27
N GLU A 89 7.22 21.69 -4.99
CA GLU A 89 6.50 20.51 -4.51
C GLU A 89 5.07 20.37 -5.10
N SER A 90 4.48 21.48 -5.55
CA SER A 90 3.19 21.54 -6.25
C SER A 90 3.25 21.01 -7.69
N ASP A 91 4.39 21.15 -8.36
CA ASP A 91 4.50 20.87 -9.81
C ASP A 91 4.59 19.37 -10.11
N ILE A 92 4.94 18.56 -9.09
CA ILE A 92 5.00 17.10 -9.19
C ILE A 92 3.60 16.48 -9.40
N GLY A 93 2.54 17.15 -8.92
CA GLY A 93 1.16 16.74 -9.15
C GLY A 93 0.72 16.84 -10.62
N ASP A 94 1.34 17.74 -11.39
CA ASP A 94 1.06 17.96 -12.81
C ASP A 94 1.88 17.03 -13.73
N LEU A 95 2.73 16.18 -13.15
CA LEU A 95 3.57 15.21 -13.87
C LEU A 95 2.90 13.85 -14.08
N GLN A 96 1.69 13.64 -13.55
CA GLN A 96 0.95 12.37 -13.61
C GLN A 96 0.00 12.26 -14.81
#